data_AF-A0A7Y0SC00-F1
#
_entry.id   AF-A0A7Y0SC00-F1
#
_cell.length_a   1.000
_cell.length_b   1.000
_cell.length_c   1.000
_cell.angle_alpha   90.00
_cell.angle_beta   90.00
_cell.angle_gamma   90.00
#
_symmetry.space_group_name_H-M   'P 1'
#
loop_
_entity.id
_entity.type
_entity.pdbx_description
1 polymer ?
#
loop_
_entity_poly.entity_id
_entity_poly.type
_entity_poly.pdbx_seq_one_letter_code
_entity_poly.pdbx_strand_id
1 'polypeptide(L)'
;MAIYLTELDETFNFPSPYKALSDPNGLLAFGGDLNPMRILNGYYQGIFPWYGPGEPILWWSPSPRAVFDPLQFKPSKSLKKFQRKHNYKVTLN
;
A
#
# COMPACT_ATOMS: atom_id res chain seq x y z
N MET A 1 7.25 -24.33 8.35
CA MET A 1 6.36 -23.65 9.31
C MET A 1 5.11 -23.26 8.56
N ALA A 2 3.90 -23.59 9.05
CA ALA A 2 2.67 -23.12 8.42
C ALA A 2 2.40 -21.67 8.85
N ILE A 3 2.11 -20.80 7.89
CA ILE A 3 1.66 -19.44 8.15
C ILE A 3 0.14 -19.46 8.18
N TYR A 4 -0.46 -19.06 9.31
CA TYR A 4 -1.90 -18.89 9.42
C TYR A 4 -2.26 -17.46 9.05
N LEU A 5 -2.96 -17.29 7.94
CA LEU A 5 -3.40 -15.99 7.44
C LEU A 5 -4.93 -15.98 7.37
N THR A 6 -5.55 -14.85 7.69
CA THR A 6 -7.00 -14.69 7.59
C THR A 6 -7.41 -14.64 6.12
N GLU A 7 -8.32 -15.52 5.70
CA GLU A 7 -9.05 -15.38 4.44
C GLU A 7 -10.17 -14.35 4.62
N LEU A 8 -10.26 -13.36 3.73
CA LEU A 8 -11.32 -12.38 3.77
C LEU A 8 -12.63 -12.95 3.21
N ASP A 9 -13.71 -12.75 3.95
CA ASP A 9 -15.06 -13.13 3.55
C ASP A 9 -15.74 -12.06 2.67
N GLU A 10 -17.04 -12.23 2.38
CA GLU A 10 -17.84 -11.28 1.62
C GLU A 10 -18.07 -9.95 2.35
N THR A 11 -17.75 -9.85 3.64
CA THR A 11 -17.76 -8.58 4.35
C THR A 11 -16.53 -7.77 3.95
N PHE A 12 -16.68 -6.46 3.84
CA PHE A 12 -15.56 -5.57 3.51
C PHE A 12 -14.64 -5.30 4.71
N ASN A 13 -14.76 -6.05 5.81
CA ASN A 13 -13.98 -5.85 7.02
C ASN A 13 -12.57 -6.45 6.90
N PHE A 14 -11.65 -5.87 7.66
CA PHE A 14 -10.29 -6.36 7.78
C PHE A 14 -9.97 -6.76 9.23
N PRO A 15 -9.10 -7.75 9.44
CA PRO A 15 -8.48 -7.94 10.75
C PRO A 15 -7.66 -6.71 11.13
N SER A 16 -7.48 -6.49 12.44
CA SER A 16 -6.66 -5.38 12.93
C SER A 16 -5.23 -5.42 12.35
N PRO A 17 -4.68 -4.30 11.85
CA PRO A 17 -3.30 -4.22 11.34
C PRO A 17 -2.23 -4.71 12.31
N TYR A 18 -2.47 -4.65 13.63
CA TYR A 18 -1.57 -5.14 14.66
C TYR A 18 -1.42 -6.68 14.67
N LYS A 19 -2.25 -7.40 13.92
CA LYS A 19 -2.16 -8.85 13.72
C LYS A 19 -1.32 -9.23 12.49
N ALA A 20 -0.80 -8.25 11.75
CA ALA A 20 0.05 -8.51 10.59
C ALA A 20 1.32 -9.25 11.01
N LEU A 21 1.80 -10.12 10.12
CA LEU A 21 3.03 -10.89 10.33
C LEU A 21 4.25 -9.97 10.37
N SER A 22 5.24 -10.35 11.17
CA SER A 22 6.56 -9.69 11.16
C SER A 22 7.43 -10.13 9.98
N ASP A 23 7.24 -11.38 9.51
CA ASP A 23 7.90 -11.94 8.34
C ASP A 23 6.92 -12.87 7.59
N PRO A 24 6.54 -12.55 6.33
CA PRO A 24 6.89 -11.33 5.60
C PRO A 24 6.22 -10.08 6.21
N ASN A 25 6.98 -8.99 6.37
CA ASN A 25 6.57 -7.81 7.12
C ASN A 25 5.26 -7.20 6.58
N GLY A 26 4.24 -7.21 7.42
CA GLY A 26 2.97 -6.57 7.16
C GLY A 26 1.93 -7.46 6.51
N LEU A 27 2.23 -8.70 6.13
CA LEU A 27 1.23 -9.59 5.54
C LEU A 27 0.11 -9.87 6.55
N LEU A 28 -1.13 -9.56 6.18
CA LEU A 28 -2.25 -9.47 7.13
C LEU A 28 -3.41 -10.41 6.78
N ALA A 29 -3.79 -10.47 5.51
CA ALA A 29 -4.91 -11.28 5.03
C ALA A 29 -4.72 -11.67 3.56
N PHE A 30 -5.48 -12.66 3.09
CA PHE A 30 -5.58 -13.00 1.68
C PHE A 30 -7.04 -13.14 1.23
N GLY A 31 -7.26 -13.13 -0.10
CA GLY A 31 -8.59 -13.31 -0.69
C GLY A 31 -9.44 -12.04 -0.71
N GLY A 32 -10.75 -12.24 -0.73
CA GLY A 32 -11.73 -11.17 -1.01
C GLY A 32 -11.72 -10.75 -2.48
N ASP A 33 -11.91 -9.45 -2.72
CA ASP A 33 -12.03 -8.86 -4.05
C ASP A 33 -11.38 -7.47 -4.12
N LEU A 34 -11.42 -6.83 -5.30
CA LEU A 34 -11.01 -5.43 -5.49
C LEU A 34 -12.22 -4.50 -5.59
N ASN A 35 -13.30 -4.80 -4.84
CA ASN A 35 -14.45 -3.91 -4.77
C ASN A 35 -14.02 -2.53 -4.21
N PRO A 36 -14.45 -1.40 -4.80
CA PRO A 36 -14.09 -0.07 -4.32
C PRO A 36 -14.35 0.16 -2.83
N MET A 37 -15.43 -0.41 -2.27
CA MET A 37 -15.72 -0.28 -0.83
C MET A 37 -14.68 -1.00 0.04
N ARG A 38 -14.24 -2.21 -0.36
CA ARG A 38 -13.17 -2.93 0.33
C ARG A 38 -11.86 -2.19 0.24
N ILE A 39 -11.51 -1.67 -0.93
CA ILE A 39 -10.29 -0.88 -1.14
C ILE A 39 -10.30 0.35 -0.23
N LEU A 40 -11.37 1.15 -0.25
CA LEU A 40 -11.50 2.32 0.61
C LEU A 40 -11.38 1.95 2.10
N ASN A 41 -12.06 0.89 2.54
CA ASN A 41 -11.98 0.43 3.92
C ASN A 41 -10.54 0.01 4.30
N GLY A 42 -9.85 -0.71 3.41
CA GLY A 42 -8.46 -1.07 3.58
C GLY A 42 -7.58 0.18 3.78
N TYR A 43 -7.66 1.14 2.85
CA TYR A 43 -6.87 2.37 2.94
C TYR A 43 -7.17 3.19 4.20
N TYR A 44 -8.43 3.28 4.64
CA TYR A 44 -8.78 3.95 5.90
C TYR A 44 -8.15 3.30 7.13
N GLN A 45 -7.91 1.99 7.08
CA GLN A 45 -7.25 1.22 8.14
C GLN A 45 -5.73 1.08 7.93
N GLY A 46 -5.15 1.72 6.91
CA GLY A 46 -3.73 1.61 6.59
C GLY A 46 -3.34 0.31 5.89
N ILE A 47 -4.30 -0.44 5.35
CA ILE A 47 -4.11 -1.72 4.67
C ILE A 47 -4.15 -1.51 3.16
N PHE A 48 -3.27 -2.17 2.39
CA PHE A 48 -3.25 -2.08 0.93
C PHE A 48 -3.09 -3.45 0.27
N PRO A 49 -3.68 -3.66 -0.93
CA PRO A 49 -3.49 -4.88 -1.68
C PRO A 49 -2.16 -4.84 -2.43
N TRP A 50 -1.37 -5.91 -2.39
CA TRP A 50 -0.15 -6.06 -3.18
C TRP A 50 0.16 -7.54 -3.41
N TYR A 51 0.18 -7.98 -4.66
CA TYR A 51 0.33 -9.40 -5.03
C TYR A 51 0.89 -9.53 -6.45
N GLY A 52 1.52 -10.67 -6.73
CA GLY A 52 2.07 -11.02 -8.03
C GLY A 52 1.07 -11.72 -8.95
N PRO A 53 1.40 -11.86 -10.25
CA PRO A 53 0.58 -12.65 -11.18
C PRO A 53 0.45 -14.11 -10.72
N GLY A 54 -0.79 -14.59 -10.63
CA GLY A 54 -1.11 -15.97 -10.21
C GLY A 54 -1.16 -16.17 -8.69
N GLU A 55 -0.85 -15.14 -7.89
CA GLU A 55 -1.07 -15.16 -6.44
C GLU A 55 -2.52 -14.78 -6.11
N PRO A 56 -3.08 -15.25 -4.98
CA PRO A 56 -4.30 -14.67 -4.45
C PRO A 56 -4.07 -13.19 -4.10
N ILE A 57 -5.14 -12.42 -3.97
CA ILE A 57 -5.03 -11.05 -3.46
C ILE A 57 -4.46 -11.11 -2.04
N LEU A 58 -3.32 -10.44 -1.82
CA LEU A 58 -2.70 -10.31 -0.51
C LEU A 58 -2.85 -8.88 0.01
N TRP A 59 -3.13 -8.75 1.30
CA TRP A 59 -3.37 -7.47 1.96
C TRP A 59 -2.32 -7.22 3.04
N TRP A 60 -1.77 -5.99 3.06
CA TRP A 60 -0.57 -5.65 3.80
C TRP A 60 -0.74 -4.41 4.67
N SER A 61 -0.13 -4.43 5.85
CA SER A 61 0.09 -3.27 6.72
C SER A 61 1.43 -3.38 7.46
N PRO A 62 2.56 -3.03 6.82
CA PRO A 62 3.89 -3.20 7.38
C PRO A 62 4.17 -2.24 8.54
N SER A 63 5.05 -2.70 9.44
CA SER A 63 5.60 -1.92 10.55
C SER A 63 7.12 -2.11 10.59
N PRO A 64 7.94 -1.03 10.47
CA PRO A 64 7.55 0.36 10.27
C PRO A 64 6.96 0.62 8.87
N ARG A 65 6.15 1.68 8.75
CA ARG A 65 5.55 2.13 7.48
C ARG A 65 6.42 3.20 6.83
N ALA A 66 6.77 3.02 5.56
CA ALA A 66 7.41 4.07 4.77
C ALA A 66 6.43 5.21 4.50
N VAL A 67 6.84 6.44 4.82
CA VAL A 67 6.07 7.67 4.59
C VAL A 67 6.95 8.73 3.94
N PHE A 68 6.34 9.65 3.19
CA PHE A 68 7.01 10.79 2.57
C PHE A 68 6.32 12.06 3.01
N ASP A 69 7.07 12.96 3.67
CA ASP A 69 6.60 14.29 4.03
C ASP A 69 6.95 15.28 2.90
N PRO A 70 5.97 15.76 2.11
CA PRO A 70 6.22 16.68 1.02
C PRO A 70 6.78 18.03 1.49
N LEU A 71 6.52 18.44 2.74
CA LEU A 71 6.99 19.72 3.29
C LEU A 71 8.49 19.70 3.57
N GLN A 72 9.07 18.52 3.77
CA GLN A 72 10.50 18.35 4.00
C GLN A 72 11.29 18.05 2.72
N PHE A 73 10.61 17.88 1.59
CA PHE A 73 11.25 17.53 0.34
C PHE A 73 12.17 18.64 -0.16
N LYS A 74 13.46 18.32 -0.29
CA LYS A 74 14.48 19.22 -0.85
C LYS A 74 15.06 18.61 -2.12
N PRO A 75 14.61 19.02 -3.32
CA PRO A 75 15.11 18.44 -4.56
C PRO A 75 16.58 18.81 -4.77
N SER A 76 17.35 17.87 -5.32
CA SER A 76 18.76 18.06 -5.62
C SER A 76 18.98 19.22 -6.61
N LYS A 77 20.18 19.81 -6.58
CA LYS A 77 20.54 20.90 -7.52
C LYS A 77 20.39 20.47 -8.99
N SER A 78 20.71 19.21 -9.29
CA SER A 78 20.57 18.64 -10.64
C SER A 78 19.11 18.50 -11.05
N LEU A 79 18.21 18.06 -10.15
CA LEU A 79 16.77 17.98 -10.42
C LEU A 79 16.17 19.36 -10.72
N LYS A 80 16.54 20.38 -9.93
CA LYS A 80 16.12 21.77 -10.20
C LYS A 80 16.63 22.27 -11.55
N LYS A 81 17.89 21.96 -11.92
CA LYS A 81 18.48 22.34 -13.21
C LYS A 81 17.76 21.64 -14.37
N PHE A 82 17.47 20.34 -14.20
CA PHE A 82 16.73 19.54 -15.17
C PHE A 82 15.34 20.11 -15.42
N GLN A 83 14.57 20.38 -14.36
CA GLN A 83 13.23 20.98 -14.46
C GLN A 83 13.24 22.32 -15.21
N ARG A 84 14.23 23.19 -14.98
CA ARG A 84 14.34 24.47 -15.71
C ARG A 84 14.65 24.30 -17.19
N LYS A 85 15.38 23.25 -17.56
CA LYS A 85 15.77 22.96 -18.95
C LYS A 85 14.62 22.31 -19.72
N HIS A 86 13.87 21.43 -19.06
CA HIS A 86 12.82 20.65 -19.68
C HIS A 86 11.47 21.23 -19.30
N ASN A 87 10.82 21.93 -20.25
CA ASN A 87 9.53 22.58 -20.06
C ASN A 87 8.36 21.58 -20.09
N TYR A 88 8.39 20.60 -19.20
CA TYR A 88 7.31 19.62 -19.11
C TYR A 88 6.04 20.27 -18.55
N LYS A 89 4.92 20.04 -19.24
CA LYS A 89 3.60 20.39 -18.74
C LYS A 89 3.09 19.25 -17.87
N VAL A 90 2.74 19.56 -16.63
CA VAL A 90 2.07 18.64 -15.70
C VAL A 90 0.62 19.07 -15.57
N THR A 91 -0.31 18.13 -15.74
CA THR A 91 -1.74 18.32 -15.54
C THR A 91 -2.26 17.27 -14.56
N LEU A 92 -3.35 17.60 -13.87
CA LEU A 92 -4.09 16.67 -13.03
C LEU A 92 -5.43 16.36 -13.73
N ASN A 93 -5.88 15.11 -13.65
CA ASN A 93 -7.14 14.64 -14.23
C ASN A 93 -8.36 15.37 -13.65
#